data_AF-A0A2J4XZU6-F1
#
_entry.id   AF-A0A2J4XZU6-F1
#
_cell.length_a   1.000
_cell.length_b   1.000
_cell.length_c   1.000
_cell.angle_alpha   90.00
_cell.angle_beta   90.00
_cell.angle_gamma   90.00
#
_symmetry.space_group_name_H-M   'P 1'
#
loop_
_entity.id
_entity.type
_entity.pdbx_description
1 polymer ?
#
loop_
_entity_poly.entity_id
_entity_poly.type
_entity_poly.pdbx_seq_one_letter_code
_entity_poly.pdbx_strand_id
1 'polypeptide(L)'
;PYTTDANGRGPAWANSLFEDNAEFGLGFRLTVDQHRQRVMRLLSQFADKLPPALNDALHAEATPEVRREQVAELRKVLANEADAKELLTDADALVEKSIWLIGGDGWAYDIGFGGLDHVLSLTENVNILVLDTQCYSNTGGQASKATPLGAVTKFGEHGKRKARKDLGVSMMMYGHVYVAQISLGAQLNQTVKAIQEAEAYPGPSLIIAYSPCEEHGYDLALSHDQMRQLTATGFWPLYRFDPRRADEGKLPLALDSRPPSDALAETLLNEQRFRRLNAQQPEVAEQLW
;
A
#
# COMPACT_ATOMS: atom_id res chain seq x y z
N PRO A 1 16.60 8.98 -1.92
CA PRO A 1 16.45 8.23 -3.20
C PRO A 1 15.27 8.74 -4.04
N TYR A 2 14.20 9.25 -3.43
CA TYR A 2 13.15 9.98 -4.15
C TYR A 2 13.74 11.17 -4.92
N THR A 3 13.22 11.38 -6.12
CA THR A 3 13.62 12.44 -7.04
C THR A 3 12.39 13.01 -7.73
N THR A 4 12.59 14.04 -8.53
CA THR A 4 11.53 14.72 -9.28
C THR A 4 11.55 14.36 -10.77
N ASP A 5 10.41 14.53 -11.42
CA ASP A 5 10.29 14.53 -12.87
C ASP A 5 10.91 15.81 -13.49
N ALA A 6 10.82 15.92 -14.81
CA ALA A 6 11.32 17.09 -15.57
C ALA A 6 10.62 18.41 -15.21
N ASN A 7 9.45 18.35 -14.55
CA ASN A 7 8.69 19.51 -14.10
C ASN A 7 8.98 19.86 -12.62
N GLY A 8 9.95 19.20 -11.99
CA GLY A 8 10.29 19.39 -10.57
C GLY A 8 9.26 18.77 -9.61
N ARG A 9 8.40 17.86 -10.07
CA ARG A 9 7.37 17.20 -9.26
C ARG A 9 7.84 15.81 -8.86
N GLY A 10 7.67 15.47 -7.59
CA GLY A 10 8.01 14.14 -7.09
C GLY A 10 7.29 13.84 -5.79
N PRO A 11 7.48 12.65 -5.22
CA PRO A 11 6.91 12.29 -3.94
C PRO A 11 7.40 13.23 -2.84
N ALA A 12 6.47 13.89 -2.15
CA ALA A 12 6.77 14.52 -0.88
C ALA A 12 6.89 13.41 0.17
N TRP A 13 8.06 13.29 0.78
CA TRP A 13 8.35 12.19 1.72
C TRP A 13 8.55 12.73 3.13
N ALA A 14 7.91 12.06 4.09
CA ALA A 14 8.08 12.31 5.50
C ALA A 14 8.04 10.97 6.26
N ASN A 15 8.71 10.92 7.40
CA ASN A 15 8.68 9.81 8.33
C ASN A 15 8.48 10.41 9.72
N SER A 16 7.40 10.01 10.39
CA SER A 16 7.13 10.39 11.77
C SER A 16 7.83 9.42 12.72
N LEU A 17 7.13 8.43 13.24
CA LEU A 17 7.65 7.40 14.12
C LEU A 17 7.33 6.00 13.56
N PHE A 18 7.80 4.98 14.28
CA PHE A 18 7.61 3.60 13.85
C PHE A 18 6.18 3.12 14.11
N GLU A 19 5.55 3.62 15.16
CA GLU A 19 4.22 3.22 15.64
C GLU A 19 3.06 3.99 14.99
N ASP A 20 3.27 5.21 14.50
CA ASP A 20 2.20 6.17 14.16
C ASP A 20 2.02 6.40 12.65
N ASN A 21 2.68 5.62 11.80
CA ASN A 21 2.72 5.88 10.35
C ASN A 21 1.32 5.87 9.71
N ALA A 22 0.37 5.08 10.25
CA ALA A 22 -1.01 5.04 9.74
C ALA A 22 -1.73 6.36 10.00
N GLU A 23 -1.72 6.80 11.25
CA GLU A 23 -2.34 8.01 11.75
C GLU A 23 -1.70 9.27 11.15
N PHE A 24 -0.38 9.22 10.97
CA PHE A 24 0.39 10.27 10.33
C PHE A 24 -0.04 10.49 8.87
N GLY A 25 -0.19 9.39 8.10
CA GLY A 25 -0.71 9.46 6.74
C GLY A 25 -2.17 9.90 6.67
N LEU A 26 -3.02 9.46 7.60
CA LEU A 26 -4.39 9.97 7.72
C LEU A 26 -4.42 11.49 7.92
N GLY A 27 -3.52 12.02 8.77
CA GLY A 27 -3.38 13.46 8.96
C GLY A 27 -3.10 14.22 7.65
N PHE A 28 -2.27 13.67 6.75
CA PHE A 28 -2.04 14.25 5.44
C PHE A 28 -3.29 14.21 4.54
N ARG A 29 -4.04 13.11 4.53
CA ARG A 29 -5.30 13.01 3.76
C ARG A 29 -6.29 14.07 4.21
N LEU A 30 -6.54 14.16 5.52
CA LEU A 30 -7.44 15.16 6.11
C LEU A 30 -6.99 16.58 5.79
N THR A 31 -5.68 16.83 5.80
CA THR A 31 -5.11 18.14 5.44
C THR A 31 -5.37 18.47 3.97
N VAL A 32 -5.12 17.53 3.05
CA VAL A 32 -5.39 17.73 1.61
C VAL A 32 -6.88 18.01 1.38
N ASP A 33 -7.78 17.28 2.04
CA ASP A 33 -9.22 17.51 1.96
C ASP A 33 -9.62 18.89 2.45
N GLN A 34 -9.07 19.32 3.59
CA GLN A 34 -9.33 20.64 4.16
C GLN A 34 -8.82 21.77 3.26
N HIS A 35 -7.64 21.61 2.65
CA HIS A 35 -7.12 22.57 1.68
C HIS A 35 -8.01 22.64 0.44
N ARG A 36 -8.47 21.50 -0.09
CA ARG A 36 -9.39 21.46 -1.22
C ARG A 36 -10.70 22.18 -0.90
N GLN A 37 -11.32 21.91 0.26
CA GLN A 37 -12.53 22.59 0.69
C GLN A 37 -12.33 24.11 0.83
N ARG A 38 -11.20 24.54 1.42
CA ARG A 38 -10.87 25.97 1.52
C ARG A 38 -10.75 26.61 0.13
N VAL A 39 -10.07 25.96 -0.80
CA VAL A 39 -9.90 26.49 -2.16
C VAL A 39 -11.20 26.52 -2.93
N MET A 40 -12.06 25.51 -2.80
CA MET A 40 -13.40 25.53 -3.42
C MET A 40 -14.25 26.69 -2.88
N ARG A 41 -14.22 26.95 -1.56
CA ARG A 41 -14.92 28.09 -0.96
C ARG A 41 -14.38 29.43 -1.48
N LEU A 42 -13.06 29.56 -1.59
CA LEU A 42 -12.43 30.75 -2.17
C LEU A 42 -12.82 30.89 -3.66
N LEU A 43 -12.78 29.81 -4.43
CA LEU A 43 -13.15 29.80 -5.85
C LEU A 43 -14.57 30.32 -6.09
N SER A 44 -15.53 29.93 -5.24
CA SER A 44 -16.92 30.41 -5.35
C SER A 44 -17.06 31.93 -5.18
N GLN A 45 -16.13 32.60 -4.49
CA GLN A 45 -16.14 34.07 -4.33
C GLN A 45 -15.75 34.82 -5.59
N PHE A 46 -15.11 34.12 -6.56
CA PHE A 46 -14.65 34.69 -7.82
C PHE A 46 -15.44 34.15 -9.01
N ALA A 47 -16.54 33.43 -8.79
CA ALA A 47 -17.30 32.75 -9.85
C ALA A 47 -17.81 33.72 -10.94
N ASP A 48 -18.16 34.95 -10.57
CA ASP A 48 -18.58 36.03 -11.47
C ASP A 48 -17.43 36.61 -12.31
N LYS A 49 -16.19 36.44 -11.85
CA LYS A 49 -14.96 36.91 -12.52
C LYS A 49 -14.32 35.84 -13.41
N LEU A 50 -14.85 34.62 -13.39
CA LEU A 50 -14.33 33.50 -14.18
C LEU A 50 -15.15 33.30 -15.46
N PRO A 51 -14.52 32.91 -16.59
CA PRO A 51 -15.25 32.36 -17.72
C PRO A 51 -16.12 31.17 -17.26
N PRO A 52 -17.42 31.13 -17.61
CA PRO A 52 -18.33 30.07 -17.14
C PRO A 52 -17.79 28.65 -17.39
N ALA A 53 -17.22 28.41 -18.58
CA ALA A 53 -16.62 27.12 -18.92
C ALA A 53 -15.44 26.73 -18.02
N LEU A 54 -14.61 27.69 -17.60
CA LEU A 54 -13.50 27.42 -16.68
C LEU A 54 -14.02 27.13 -15.27
N ASN A 55 -15.01 27.89 -14.81
CA ASN A 55 -15.63 27.67 -13.52
C ASN A 55 -16.27 26.27 -13.45
N ASP A 56 -17.04 25.89 -14.46
CA ASP A 56 -17.66 24.55 -14.53
C ASP A 56 -16.60 23.45 -14.56
N ALA A 57 -15.54 23.63 -15.36
CA ALA A 57 -14.44 22.67 -15.47
C ALA A 57 -13.65 22.48 -14.16
N LEU A 58 -13.50 23.54 -13.35
CA LEU A 58 -12.84 23.48 -12.04
C LEU A 58 -13.69 22.75 -10.98
N HIS A 59 -15.02 22.69 -11.16
CA HIS A 59 -15.94 21.96 -10.28
C HIS A 59 -16.17 20.51 -10.70
N ALA A 60 -15.95 20.17 -11.97
CA ALA A 60 -16.06 18.80 -12.48
C ALA A 60 -14.91 17.89 -12.02
N GLU A 61 -15.07 16.56 -12.15
CA GLU A 61 -13.95 15.62 -12.00
C GLU A 61 -12.96 15.76 -13.15
N ALA A 62 -11.65 15.65 -12.85
CA ALA A 62 -10.60 15.74 -13.85
C ALA A 62 -9.35 14.99 -13.37
N THR A 63 -8.55 14.49 -14.31
CA THR A 63 -7.24 13.94 -13.98
C THR A 63 -6.32 15.04 -13.41
N PRO A 64 -5.29 14.68 -12.62
CA PRO A 64 -4.32 15.66 -12.12
C PRO A 64 -3.66 16.50 -13.23
N GLU A 65 -3.43 15.92 -14.41
CA GLU A 65 -2.84 16.59 -15.57
C GLU A 65 -3.77 17.70 -16.09
N VAL A 66 -5.03 17.36 -16.39
CA VAL A 66 -6.03 18.32 -16.85
C VAL A 66 -6.28 19.39 -15.78
N ARG A 67 -6.33 19.01 -14.51
CA ARG A 67 -6.53 19.95 -13.41
C ARG A 67 -5.40 20.97 -13.31
N ARG A 68 -4.15 20.59 -13.57
CA ARG A 68 -3.01 21.51 -13.56
C ARG A 68 -3.11 22.55 -14.68
N GLU A 69 -3.60 22.16 -15.85
CA GLU A 69 -3.86 23.10 -16.95
C GLU A 69 -4.95 24.11 -16.58
N GLN A 70 -6.05 23.63 -15.98
CA GLN A 70 -7.13 24.47 -15.48
C GLN A 70 -6.65 25.44 -14.38
N VAL A 71 -5.81 24.97 -13.45
CA VAL A 71 -5.19 25.82 -12.40
C VAL A 71 -4.26 26.87 -13.02
N ALA A 72 -3.48 26.49 -14.04
CA ALA A 72 -2.64 27.46 -14.76
C ALA A 72 -3.48 28.54 -15.45
N GLU A 73 -4.63 28.17 -16.02
CA GLU A 73 -5.56 29.13 -16.62
C GLU A 73 -6.24 30.01 -15.57
N LEU A 74 -6.69 29.45 -14.44
CA LEU A 74 -7.20 30.19 -13.29
C LEU A 74 -6.22 31.28 -12.83
N ARG A 75 -4.93 30.95 -12.74
CA ARG A 75 -3.86 31.89 -12.38
C ARG A 75 -3.72 33.03 -13.39
N LYS A 76 -3.91 32.77 -14.69
CA LYS A 76 -3.87 33.84 -15.71
C LYS A 76 -5.08 34.75 -15.64
N VAL A 77 -6.28 34.17 -15.52
CA VAL A 77 -7.55 34.93 -15.49
C VAL A 77 -7.59 35.87 -14.30
N LEU A 78 -7.17 35.41 -13.12
CA LEU A 78 -7.21 36.21 -11.90
C LEU A 78 -5.88 36.93 -11.60
N ALA A 79 -4.94 37.03 -12.54
CA ALA A 79 -3.60 37.57 -12.29
C ALA A 79 -3.60 39.02 -11.77
N ASN A 80 -4.61 39.82 -12.17
CA ASN A 80 -4.74 41.23 -11.79
C ASN A 80 -5.75 41.47 -10.66
N GLU A 81 -6.36 40.41 -10.13
CA GLU A 81 -7.34 40.51 -9.04
C GLU A 81 -6.61 40.50 -7.70
N ALA A 82 -6.45 41.68 -7.08
CA ALA A 82 -5.70 41.85 -5.83
C ALA A 82 -6.22 40.95 -4.69
N ASP A 83 -7.53 40.76 -4.63
CA ASP A 83 -8.20 39.94 -3.61
C ASP A 83 -8.05 38.43 -3.86
N ALA A 84 -7.62 38.00 -5.05
CA ALA A 84 -7.48 36.59 -5.41
C ALA A 84 -6.19 35.94 -4.88
N LYS A 85 -5.31 36.70 -4.20
CA LYS A 85 -3.98 36.23 -3.78
C LYS A 85 -4.02 34.93 -2.97
N GLU A 86 -4.97 34.80 -2.04
CA GLU A 86 -5.11 33.58 -1.24
C GLU A 86 -5.52 32.39 -2.11
N LEU A 87 -6.54 32.56 -2.95
CA LEU A 87 -7.00 31.53 -3.89
C LEU A 87 -5.84 31.06 -4.78
N LEU A 88 -5.09 32.01 -5.35
CA LEU A 88 -3.97 31.69 -6.24
C LEU A 88 -2.81 31.03 -5.51
N THR A 89 -2.55 31.37 -4.25
CA THR A 89 -1.49 30.72 -3.46
C THR A 89 -1.80 29.24 -3.27
N ASP A 90 -3.06 28.93 -2.97
CA ASP A 90 -3.49 27.57 -2.60
C ASP A 90 -4.08 26.76 -3.76
N ALA A 91 -4.21 27.33 -4.97
CA ALA A 91 -4.92 26.73 -6.12
C ALA A 91 -4.45 25.31 -6.49
N ASP A 92 -3.20 24.97 -6.19
CA ASP A 92 -2.64 23.64 -6.46
C ASP A 92 -3.30 22.53 -5.61
N ALA A 93 -4.03 22.88 -4.54
CA ALA A 93 -4.85 21.96 -3.77
C ALA A 93 -6.09 21.46 -4.54
N LEU A 94 -6.43 22.08 -5.68
CA LEU A 94 -7.43 21.52 -6.60
C LEU A 94 -6.93 20.28 -7.33
N VAL A 95 -5.61 20.14 -7.48
CA VAL A 95 -4.96 18.97 -8.08
C VAL A 95 -4.97 17.84 -7.05
N GLU A 96 -5.68 16.75 -7.36
CA GLU A 96 -5.78 15.60 -6.47
C GLU A 96 -4.39 15.05 -6.10
N LYS A 97 -4.25 14.61 -4.84
CA LYS A 97 -3.01 14.06 -4.30
C LYS A 97 -3.27 12.63 -3.82
N SER A 98 -2.38 11.71 -4.23
CA SER A 98 -2.41 10.32 -3.79
C SER A 98 -1.59 10.19 -2.50
N ILE A 99 -2.24 9.77 -1.41
CA ILE A 99 -1.60 9.61 -0.09
C ILE A 99 -1.19 8.15 0.08
N TRP A 100 0.13 7.92 0.19
CA TRP A 100 0.72 6.59 0.35
C TRP A 100 1.42 6.44 1.69
N LEU A 101 1.05 5.38 2.42
CA LEU A 101 1.60 5.01 3.71
C LEU A 101 2.40 3.73 3.51
N ILE A 102 3.72 3.84 3.56
CA ILE A 102 4.61 2.73 3.23
C ILE A 102 5.32 2.27 4.50
N GLY A 103 5.29 0.98 4.79
CA GLY A 103 5.99 0.41 5.94
C GLY A 103 6.21 -1.09 5.83
N GLY A 104 7.04 -1.63 6.72
CA GLY A 104 7.33 -3.07 6.77
C GLY A 104 6.32 -3.87 7.57
N ASP A 105 6.48 -5.20 7.60
CA ASP A 105 5.59 -6.08 8.36
C ASP A 105 5.63 -5.84 9.88
N GLY A 106 6.79 -5.53 10.45
CA GLY A 106 6.88 -5.20 11.89
C GLY A 106 6.08 -3.95 12.29
N TRP A 107 5.86 -3.02 11.38
CA TRP A 107 4.93 -1.91 11.62
C TRP A 107 3.48 -2.40 11.52
N ALA A 108 3.10 -2.93 10.37
CA ALA A 108 1.70 -3.19 10.04
C ALA A 108 1.08 -4.34 10.85
N TYR A 109 1.85 -5.36 11.18
CA TYR A 109 1.35 -6.53 11.89
C TYR A 109 1.46 -6.36 13.40
N ASP A 110 2.47 -5.61 13.88
CA ASP A 110 2.83 -5.51 15.29
C ASP A 110 2.59 -4.13 15.89
N ILE A 111 3.58 -3.22 15.88
CA ILE A 111 3.57 -2.01 16.71
C ILE A 111 2.54 -0.97 16.25
N GLY A 112 2.37 -0.79 14.94
CA GLY A 112 1.44 0.16 14.35
C GLY A 112 0.11 -0.46 13.94
N PHE A 113 -0.13 -1.73 14.30
CA PHE A 113 -1.36 -2.42 13.88
C PHE A 113 -2.63 -1.74 14.41
N GLY A 114 -2.62 -1.22 15.64
CA GLY A 114 -3.79 -0.53 16.20
C GLY A 114 -4.16 0.72 15.38
N GLY A 115 -3.16 1.51 15.01
CA GLY A 115 -3.35 2.67 14.13
C GLY A 115 -3.79 2.28 12.73
N LEU A 116 -3.16 1.25 12.15
CA LEU A 116 -3.51 0.74 10.82
C LEU A 116 -4.95 0.21 10.77
N ASP A 117 -5.36 -0.58 11.75
CA ASP A 117 -6.73 -1.09 11.89
C ASP A 117 -7.72 0.07 12.01
N HIS A 118 -7.42 1.07 12.84
CA HIS A 118 -8.26 2.25 12.98
C HIS A 118 -8.41 3.00 11.66
N VAL A 119 -7.31 3.34 10.98
CA VAL A 119 -7.33 4.09 9.72
C VAL A 119 -8.08 3.33 8.63
N LEU A 120 -7.86 2.02 8.50
CA LEU A 120 -8.56 1.18 7.52
C LEU A 120 -10.04 0.96 7.87
N SER A 121 -10.45 1.13 9.13
CA SER A 121 -11.87 1.07 9.52
C SER A 121 -12.68 2.31 9.13
N LEU A 122 -12.00 3.40 8.77
CA LEU A 122 -12.62 4.65 8.32
C LEU A 122 -12.84 4.63 6.80
N THR A 123 -13.25 5.75 6.21
CA THR A 123 -13.64 5.83 4.78
C THR A 123 -12.68 6.65 3.92
N GLU A 124 -11.65 7.19 4.54
CA GLU A 124 -10.71 8.13 3.95
C GLU A 124 -9.88 7.46 2.86
N ASN A 125 -9.71 8.15 1.73
CA ASN A 125 -8.97 7.64 0.58
C ASN A 125 -7.46 7.69 0.85
N VAL A 126 -6.93 6.60 1.39
CA VAL A 126 -5.51 6.39 1.66
C VAL A 126 -5.04 5.04 1.12
N ASN A 127 -3.81 5.01 0.61
CA ASN A 127 -3.20 3.80 0.08
C ASN A 127 -2.09 3.32 1.02
N ILE A 128 -2.23 2.12 1.57
CA ILE A 128 -1.24 1.50 2.44
C ILE A 128 -0.48 0.42 1.67
N LEU A 129 0.85 0.51 1.66
CA LEU A 129 1.74 -0.50 1.11
C LEU A 129 2.60 -1.12 2.21
N VAL A 130 2.31 -2.38 2.52
CA VAL A 130 3.09 -3.20 3.45
C VAL A 130 4.11 -4.01 2.67
N LEU A 131 5.39 -3.71 2.90
CA LEU A 131 6.52 -4.49 2.39
C LEU A 131 6.80 -5.63 3.36
N ASP A 132 6.18 -6.78 3.12
CA ASP A 132 6.20 -7.92 4.03
C ASP A 132 7.45 -8.77 3.82
N THR A 133 8.45 -8.52 4.66
CA THR A 133 9.68 -9.30 4.74
C THR A 133 9.58 -10.46 5.72
N GLN A 134 8.44 -10.58 6.42
CA GLN A 134 8.15 -11.61 7.42
C GLN A 134 9.13 -11.64 8.61
N CYS A 135 9.83 -10.54 8.86
CA CYS A 135 10.71 -10.33 10.01
C CYS A 135 11.03 -8.84 10.17
N TYR A 136 11.62 -8.46 11.30
CA TYR A 136 12.09 -7.09 11.49
C TYR A 136 13.47 -6.93 10.84
N SER A 137 13.47 -6.80 9.51
CA SER A 137 14.68 -6.77 8.69
C SER A 137 15.73 -5.77 9.17
N ASN A 138 15.33 -4.50 9.37
CA ASN A 138 16.27 -3.42 9.72
C ASN A 138 16.99 -3.62 11.07
N THR A 139 16.36 -4.28 12.04
CA THR A 139 16.94 -4.55 13.36
C THR A 139 17.64 -5.91 13.43
N GLY A 140 17.80 -6.58 12.29
CA GLY A 140 18.56 -7.82 12.13
C GLY A 140 17.72 -9.08 12.30
N GLY A 141 16.48 -9.09 11.78
CA GLY A 141 15.72 -10.32 11.57
C GLY A 141 15.02 -10.89 12.81
N GLN A 142 14.48 -10.04 13.69
CA GLN A 142 13.62 -10.49 14.79
C GLN A 142 12.28 -11.03 14.27
N ALA A 143 11.68 -11.96 15.02
CA ALA A 143 10.34 -12.47 14.73
C ALA A 143 9.29 -11.34 14.74
N SER A 144 8.41 -11.34 13.75
CA SER A 144 7.18 -10.52 13.68
C SER A 144 5.93 -11.40 13.76
N LYS A 145 4.76 -10.79 13.91
CA LYS A 145 3.49 -11.51 13.69
C LYS A 145 3.32 -11.97 12.23
N ALA A 146 4.04 -11.40 11.27
CA ALA A 146 4.09 -11.84 9.87
C ALA A 146 5.10 -12.97 9.57
N THR A 147 5.99 -13.31 10.51
CA THR A 147 6.87 -14.48 10.37
C THR A 147 6.04 -15.76 10.13
N PRO A 148 6.36 -16.60 9.15
CA PRO A 148 5.63 -17.82 8.87
C PRO A 148 5.89 -18.90 9.91
N LEU A 149 5.02 -19.92 9.95
CA LEU A 149 5.23 -21.11 10.78
C LEU A 149 6.56 -21.75 10.38
N GLY A 150 7.37 -22.14 11.36
CA GLY A 150 8.63 -22.83 11.11
C GLY A 150 9.86 -21.98 10.79
N ALA A 151 9.69 -20.71 10.40
CA ALA A 151 10.84 -19.85 10.14
C ALA A 151 11.65 -19.57 11.41
N VAL A 152 12.97 -19.74 11.32
CA VAL A 152 13.95 -19.36 12.34
C VAL A 152 14.29 -17.88 12.18
N THR A 153 14.20 -17.14 13.28
CA THR A 153 14.47 -15.70 13.38
C THR A 153 15.15 -15.41 14.71
N LYS A 154 15.72 -14.21 14.90
CA LYS A 154 16.18 -13.82 16.24
C LYS A 154 15.01 -13.81 17.21
N PHE A 155 15.24 -14.38 18.40
CA PHE A 155 14.22 -14.69 19.42
C PHE A 155 13.22 -15.80 19.03
N GLY A 156 13.44 -16.46 17.90
CA GLY A 156 12.67 -17.59 17.39
C GLY A 156 13.58 -18.73 16.89
N GLU A 157 14.62 -19.05 17.67
CA GLU A 157 15.70 -19.97 17.24
C GLU A 157 15.22 -21.40 16.97
N HIS A 158 14.10 -21.81 17.55
CA HIS A 158 13.50 -23.13 17.37
C HIS A 158 12.36 -23.13 16.35
N GLY A 159 12.32 -22.13 15.46
CA GLY A 159 11.24 -21.92 14.49
C GLY A 159 9.95 -21.42 15.16
N LYS A 160 9.26 -20.49 14.49
CA LYS A 160 7.98 -19.98 14.99
C LYS A 160 6.94 -21.09 15.05
N ARG A 161 6.24 -21.21 16.19
CA ARG A 161 5.23 -22.26 16.46
C ARG A 161 3.79 -21.82 16.26
N LYS A 162 3.58 -20.54 15.98
CA LYS A 162 2.26 -19.96 15.70
C LYS A 162 2.19 -19.61 14.23
N ALA A 163 1.02 -19.81 13.64
CA ALA A 163 0.77 -19.38 12.27
C ALA A 163 1.02 -17.87 12.10
N ARG A 164 1.28 -17.48 10.85
CA ARG A 164 1.32 -16.08 10.46
C ARG A 164 -0.03 -15.42 10.79
N LYS A 165 -0.02 -14.20 11.33
CA LYS A 165 -1.23 -13.39 11.38
C LYS A 165 -1.67 -13.10 9.94
N ASP A 166 -2.93 -13.33 9.60
CA ASP A 166 -3.45 -12.98 8.28
C ASP A 166 -4.05 -11.56 8.31
N LEU A 167 -3.20 -10.58 8.02
CA LEU A 167 -3.59 -9.17 7.99
C LEU A 167 -4.63 -8.91 6.89
N GLY A 168 -4.40 -9.46 5.69
CA GLY A 168 -5.31 -9.24 4.57
C GLY A 168 -6.71 -9.78 4.85
N VAL A 169 -6.81 -11.02 5.36
CA VAL A 169 -8.11 -11.57 5.77
C VAL A 169 -8.79 -10.76 6.86
N SER A 170 -8.02 -10.29 7.85
CA SER A 170 -8.57 -9.43 8.91
C SER A 170 -9.18 -8.16 8.35
N MET A 171 -8.49 -7.47 7.44
CA MET A 171 -8.97 -6.20 6.87
C MET A 171 -10.11 -6.39 5.87
N MET A 172 -10.15 -7.52 5.14
CA MET A 172 -11.28 -7.87 4.27
C MET A 172 -12.61 -7.98 5.04
N MET A 173 -12.58 -8.30 6.35
CA MET A 173 -13.80 -8.42 7.16
C MET A 173 -14.52 -7.08 7.36
N TYR A 174 -13.87 -5.93 7.17
CA TYR A 174 -14.54 -4.64 7.16
C TYR A 174 -15.48 -4.45 5.96
N GLY A 175 -15.28 -5.22 4.88
CA GLY A 175 -16.14 -5.21 3.68
C GLY A 175 -15.95 -4.02 2.74
N HIS A 176 -15.46 -2.88 3.23
CA HIS A 176 -15.28 -1.64 2.47
C HIS A 176 -13.80 -1.26 2.27
N VAL A 177 -12.86 -2.13 2.63
CA VAL A 177 -11.43 -1.90 2.43
C VAL A 177 -11.01 -2.64 1.17
N TYR A 178 -10.35 -1.97 0.22
CA TYR A 178 -9.68 -2.67 -0.88
C TYR A 178 -8.46 -3.40 -0.32
N VAL A 179 -8.31 -4.69 -0.58
CA VAL A 179 -7.18 -5.49 -0.08
C VAL A 179 -6.55 -6.29 -1.21
N ALA A 180 -5.24 -6.23 -1.37
CA ALA A 180 -4.51 -7.07 -2.31
C ALA A 180 -3.26 -7.69 -1.69
N GLN A 181 -3.04 -8.98 -1.95
CA GLN A 181 -1.76 -9.64 -1.68
C GLN A 181 -1.04 -9.87 -3.02
N ILE A 182 0.16 -9.28 -3.15
CA ILE A 182 0.91 -9.22 -4.41
C ILE A 182 2.31 -9.85 -4.27
N SER A 183 2.89 -10.22 -5.39
CA SER A 183 4.28 -10.68 -5.50
C SER A 183 4.81 -10.35 -6.89
N LEU A 184 5.72 -9.38 -6.96
CA LEU A 184 6.22 -8.83 -8.22
C LEU A 184 6.86 -9.91 -9.10
N GLY A 185 7.69 -10.77 -8.51
CA GLY A 185 8.39 -11.83 -9.25
C GLY A 185 7.51 -13.01 -9.62
N ALA A 186 6.38 -13.20 -8.92
CA ALA A 186 5.42 -14.23 -9.30
C ALA A 186 4.55 -13.77 -10.47
N GLN A 187 4.01 -12.54 -10.41
CA GLN A 187 3.04 -12.07 -11.38
C GLN A 187 3.00 -10.53 -11.51
N LEU A 188 3.88 -9.98 -12.36
CA LEU A 188 3.99 -8.54 -12.62
C LEU A 188 2.65 -7.88 -13.02
N ASN A 189 1.91 -8.49 -13.94
CA ASN A 189 0.64 -7.92 -14.41
C ASN A 189 -0.41 -7.82 -13.30
N GLN A 190 -0.43 -8.79 -12.38
CA GLN A 190 -1.33 -8.77 -11.22
C GLN A 190 -0.90 -7.68 -10.24
N THR A 191 0.41 -7.51 -10.02
CA THR A 191 0.97 -6.46 -9.16
C THR A 191 0.60 -5.06 -9.67
N VAL A 192 0.82 -4.78 -10.96
CA VAL A 192 0.47 -3.49 -11.57
C VAL A 192 -1.04 -3.24 -11.47
N LYS A 193 -1.85 -4.26 -11.77
CA LYS A 193 -3.31 -4.16 -11.69
C LYS A 193 -3.79 -3.86 -10.28
N ALA A 194 -3.26 -4.55 -9.27
CA ALA A 194 -3.62 -4.33 -7.87
C ALA A 194 -3.30 -2.91 -7.41
N ILE A 195 -2.13 -2.39 -7.77
CA ILE A 195 -1.72 -1.02 -7.44
C ILE A 195 -2.64 0.02 -8.11
N GLN A 196 -2.98 -0.20 -9.38
CA GLN A 196 -3.90 0.69 -10.11
C GLN A 196 -5.31 0.66 -9.54
N GLU A 197 -5.83 -0.53 -9.22
CA GLU A 197 -7.17 -0.68 -8.64
C GLU A 197 -7.27 -0.08 -7.24
N ALA A 198 -6.24 -0.26 -6.41
CA ALA A 198 -6.12 0.32 -5.08
C ALA A 198 -6.10 1.85 -5.13
N GLU A 199 -5.27 2.44 -6.01
CA GLU A 199 -5.17 3.89 -6.15
C GLU A 199 -6.47 4.51 -6.66
N ALA A 200 -7.15 3.83 -7.59
CA ALA A 200 -8.44 4.26 -8.11
C ALA A 200 -9.61 3.97 -7.17
N TYR A 201 -9.41 3.27 -6.05
CA TYR A 201 -10.47 2.97 -5.09
C TYR A 201 -10.77 4.22 -4.25
N PRO A 202 -12.03 4.73 -4.22
CA PRO A 202 -12.37 5.93 -3.48
C PRO A 202 -12.58 5.62 -1.98
N GLY A 203 -11.54 5.09 -1.33
CA GLY A 203 -11.59 4.64 0.06
C GLY A 203 -10.26 4.04 0.53
N PRO A 204 -10.23 3.40 1.70
CA PRO A 204 -9.01 2.81 2.23
C PRO A 204 -8.56 1.60 1.40
N SER A 205 -7.28 1.57 1.06
CA SER A 205 -6.64 0.51 0.29
C SER A 205 -5.44 -0.07 1.02
N LEU A 206 -5.33 -1.40 1.07
CA LEU A 206 -4.21 -2.14 1.65
C LEU A 206 -3.58 -3.08 0.60
N ILE A 207 -2.29 -2.91 0.36
CA ILE A 207 -1.48 -3.79 -0.48
C ILE A 207 -0.43 -4.45 0.40
N ILE A 208 -0.42 -5.79 0.44
CA ILE A 208 0.59 -6.59 1.13
C ILE A 208 1.49 -7.21 0.07
N ALA A 209 2.72 -6.71 -0.04
CA ALA A 209 3.68 -7.16 -1.03
C ALA A 209 4.72 -8.09 -0.40
N TYR A 210 4.90 -9.29 -0.97
CA TYR A 210 6.02 -10.13 -0.59
C TYR A 210 7.33 -9.41 -0.91
N SER A 211 8.19 -9.24 0.09
CA SER A 211 9.46 -8.54 -0.05
C SER A 211 10.62 -9.46 0.35
N PRO A 212 11.37 -10.00 -0.63
CA PRO A 212 12.60 -10.76 -0.39
C PRO A 212 13.59 -9.97 0.47
N CYS A 213 14.21 -10.64 1.45
CA CYS A 213 15.16 -10.02 2.38
C CYS A 213 16.40 -10.89 2.56
N GLU A 214 17.55 -10.27 2.84
CA GLU A 214 18.79 -10.98 3.17
C GLU A 214 18.62 -11.92 4.38
N GLU A 215 17.74 -11.58 5.32
CA GLU A 215 17.40 -12.39 6.50
C GLU A 215 16.69 -13.72 6.14
N HIS A 216 16.22 -13.88 4.90
CA HIS A 216 15.73 -15.17 4.41
C HIS A 216 16.88 -16.16 4.16
N GLY A 217 18.10 -15.66 3.93
CA GLY A 217 19.33 -16.43 3.80
C GLY A 217 19.44 -17.24 2.51
N TYR A 218 19.19 -16.58 1.39
CA TYR A 218 19.47 -17.07 0.04
C TYR A 218 19.98 -15.92 -0.85
N ASP A 219 20.52 -16.23 -2.02
CA ASP A 219 21.00 -15.21 -2.95
C ASP A 219 19.82 -14.41 -3.53
N LEU A 220 19.77 -13.12 -3.23
CA LEU A 220 18.69 -12.23 -3.67
C LEU A 220 18.68 -12.02 -5.19
N ALA A 221 19.74 -12.38 -5.93
CA ALA A 221 19.69 -12.46 -7.39
C ALA A 221 18.63 -13.46 -7.88
N LEU A 222 18.30 -14.48 -7.08
CA LEU A 222 17.29 -15.50 -7.36
C LEU A 222 15.90 -15.14 -6.80
N SER A 223 15.74 -13.93 -6.28
CA SER A 223 14.51 -13.50 -5.60
C SER A 223 13.25 -13.58 -6.47
N HIS A 224 13.38 -13.30 -7.77
CA HIS A 224 12.28 -13.43 -8.72
C HIS A 224 11.78 -14.88 -8.84
N ASP A 225 12.69 -15.84 -8.93
CA ASP A 225 12.34 -17.26 -9.04
C ASP A 225 11.79 -17.80 -7.73
N GLN A 226 12.39 -17.42 -6.59
CA GLN A 226 11.90 -17.79 -5.26
C GLN A 226 10.47 -17.28 -5.03
N MET A 227 10.18 -16.02 -5.40
CA MET A 227 8.82 -15.45 -5.33
C MET A 227 7.80 -16.25 -6.13
N ARG A 228 8.18 -16.68 -7.34
CA ARG A 228 7.32 -17.49 -8.22
C ARG A 228 7.05 -18.86 -7.59
N GLN A 229 8.08 -19.54 -7.10
CA GLN A 229 7.95 -20.86 -6.48
C GLN A 229 7.11 -20.81 -5.19
N LEU A 230 7.33 -19.83 -4.32
CA LEU A 230 6.50 -19.64 -3.11
C LEU A 230 5.03 -19.39 -3.45
N THR A 231 4.75 -18.71 -4.56
CA THR A 231 3.37 -18.53 -5.02
C THR A 231 2.79 -19.83 -5.58
N ALA A 232 3.57 -20.60 -6.36
CA ALA A 232 3.16 -21.87 -6.96
C ALA A 232 2.89 -22.99 -5.93
N THR A 233 3.53 -22.93 -4.76
CA THR A 233 3.27 -23.84 -3.62
C THR A 233 2.06 -23.42 -2.78
N GLY A 234 1.49 -22.23 -3.03
CA GLY A 234 0.43 -21.65 -2.21
C GLY A 234 0.91 -21.04 -0.88
N PHE A 235 2.22 -20.97 -0.64
CA PHE A 235 2.76 -20.29 0.55
C PHE A 235 2.43 -18.80 0.57
N TRP A 236 2.43 -18.17 -0.61
CA TRP A 236 2.04 -16.78 -0.79
C TRP A 236 0.99 -16.65 -1.90
N PRO A 237 -0.30 -16.90 -1.60
CA PRO A 237 -1.35 -16.80 -2.62
C PRO A 237 -1.53 -15.36 -3.09
N LEU A 238 -1.89 -15.16 -4.35
CA LEU A 238 -2.17 -13.82 -4.90
C LEU A 238 -3.67 -13.64 -4.98
N TYR A 239 -4.16 -12.54 -4.42
CA TYR A 239 -5.59 -12.22 -4.45
C TYR A 239 -5.81 -10.71 -4.40
N ARG A 240 -7.01 -10.33 -4.81
CA ARG A 240 -7.56 -8.97 -4.68
C ARG A 240 -8.98 -9.06 -4.17
N PHE A 241 -9.30 -8.23 -3.21
CA PHE A 241 -10.64 -7.98 -2.71
C PHE A 241 -10.97 -6.54 -3.05
N ASP A 242 -11.91 -6.36 -3.98
CA ASP A 242 -12.39 -5.03 -4.39
C ASP A 242 -13.90 -4.93 -4.06
N PRO A 243 -14.28 -4.10 -3.08
CA PRO A 243 -15.68 -3.90 -2.70
C PRO A 243 -16.59 -3.53 -3.88
N ARG A 244 -16.08 -2.76 -4.87
CA ARG A 244 -16.86 -2.27 -6.02
C ARG A 244 -17.34 -3.39 -6.93
N ARG A 245 -16.69 -4.55 -6.89
CA ARG A 245 -17.12 -5.71 -7.69
C ARG A 245 -18.51 -6.20 -7.28
N ALA A 246 -18.92 -5.98 -6.02
CA ALA A 246 -20.26 -6.29 -5.56
C ALA A 246 -21.32 -5.46 -6.32
N ASP A 247 -21.02 -4.21 -6.64
CA ASP A 247 -21.90 -3.31 -7.41
C ASP A 247 -22.12 -3.81 -8.83
N GLU A 248 -21.17 -4.59 -9.36
CA GLU A 248 -21.26 -5.28 -10.65
C GLU A 248 -21.88 -6.69 -10.56
N GLY A 249 -22.38 -7.11 -9.39
CA GLY A 249 -22.91 -8.45 -9.15
C GLY A 249 -21.86 -9.56 -9.13
N LYS A 250 -20.58 -9.21 -8.96
CA LYS A 250 -19.46 -10.16 -8.86
C LYS A 250 -19.05 -10.36 -7.41
N LEU A 251 -18.39 -11.48 -7.12
CA LEU A 251 -17.74 -11.68 -5.83
C LEU A 251 -16.59 -10.66 -5.65
N PRO A 252 -16.51 -9.94 -4.51
CA PRO A 252 -15.43 -9.01 -4.20
C PRO A 252 -14.05 -9.65 -4.22
N LEU A 253 -13.94 -10.86 -3.67
CA LEU A 253 -12.69 -11.62 -3.64
C LEU A 253 -12.42 -12.30 -4.99
N ALA A 254 -11.23 -12.05 -5.55
CA ALA A 254 -10.66 -12.73 -6.70
C ALA A 254 -9.32 -13.35 -6.31
N LEU A 255 -9.20 -14.67 -6.44
CA LEU A 255 -7.94 -15.37 -6.33
C LEU A 255 -7.23 -15.33 -7.69
N ASP A 256 -6.06 -14.71 -7.73
CA ASP A 256 -5.26 -14.54 -8.95
C ASP A 256 -4.17 -15.62 -9.10
N SER A 257 -3.75 -16.25 -7.99
CA SER A 257 -2.85 -17.41 -8.02
C SER A 257 -3.59 -18.71 -8.36
N ARG A 258 -2.89 -19.63 -9.03
CA ARG A 258 -3.40 -20.98 -9.31
C ARG A 258 -3.42 -21.84 -8.04
N PRO A 259 -4.19 -22.96 -8.02
CA PRO A 259 -4.06 -23.96 -6.98
C PRO A 259 -2.61 -24.43 -6.83
N PRO A 260 -2.16 -24.81 -5.62
CA PRO A 260 -0.81 -25.29 -5.38
C PRO A 260 -0.42 -26.45 -6.30
N SER A 261 0.74 -26.35 -6.96
CA SER A 261 1.25 -27.38 -7.88
C SER A 261 2.61 -27.95 -7.48
N ASP A 262 3.36 -27.24 -6.63
CA ASP A 262 4.76 -27.53 -6.32
C ASP A 262 4.89 -27.98 -4.85
N ALA A 263 5.95 -28.72 -4.54
CA ALA A 263 6.23 -29.17 -3.17
C ALA A 263 6.69 -28.00 -2.29
N LEU A 264 5.91 -27.67 -1.26
CA LEU A 264 6.20 -26.58 -0.33
C LEU A 264 7.56 -26.76 0.35
N ALA A 265 7.81 -27.96 0.91
CA ALA A 265 9.01 -28.24 1.68
C ALA A 265 10.30 -27.97 0.90
N GLU A 266 10.37 -28.37 -0.37
CA GLU A 266 11.55 -28.14 -1.23
C GLU A 266 11.81 -26.65 -1.44
N THR A 267 10.75 -25.87 -1.67
CA THR A 267 10.85 -24.42 -1.89
C THR A 267 11.27 -23.68 -0.61
N LEU A 268 10.76 -24.08 0.55
CA LEU A 268 11.15 -23.49 1.84
C LEU A 268 12.63 -23.77 2.13
N LEU A 269 13.14 -24.96 1.77
CA LEU A 269 14.53 -25.33 1.96
C LEU A 269 15.52 -24.56 1.06
N ASN A 270 15.06 -23.73 0.11
CA ASN A 270 15.93 -22.76 -0.55
C ASN A 270 16.44 -21.68 0.44
N GLU A 271 15.66 -21.41 1.49
CA GLU A 271 15.92 -20.33 2.42
C GLU A 271 16.59 -20.85 3.70
N GLN A 272 17.65 -20.16 4.16
CA GLN A 272 18.37 -20.58 5.37
C GLN A 272 17.48 -20.57 6.61
N ARG A 273 16.50 -19.66 6.69
CA ARG A 273 15.59 -19.57 7.84
C ARG A 273 14.73 -20.82 8.05
N PHE A 274 14.53 -21.67 7.04
CA PHE A 274 13.88 -22.98 7.21
C PHE A 274 14.90 -24.13 7.26
N ARG A 275 15.96 -24.07 6.45
CA ARG A 275 17.05 -25.06 6.49
C ARG A 275 17.65 -25.22 7.89
N ARG A 276 17.81 -24.12 8.64
CA ARG A 276 18.33 -24.15 10.01
C ARG A 276 17.47 -25.01 10.92
N LEU A 277 16.15 -24.87 10.89
CA LEU A 277 15.28 -25.71 11.71
C LEU A 277 15.29 -27.16 11.23
N ASN A 278 15.22 -27.40 9.91
CA ASN A 278 15.28 -28.76 9.37
C ASN A 278 16.58 -29.50 9.74
N ALA A 279 17.71 -28.80 9.77
CA ALA A 279 18.99 -29.37 10.18
C ALA A 279 19.09 -29.63 11.69
N GLN A 280 18.49 -28.77 12.52
CA GLN A 280 18.57 -28.88 13.99
C GLN A 280 17.51 -29.81 14.58
N GLN A 281 16.30 -29.80 14.02
CA GLN A 281 15.13 -30.51 14.53
C GLN A 281 14.25 -30.99 13.33
N PRO A 282 14.68 -32.02 12.58
CA PRO A 282 13.97 -32.48 11.38
C PRO A 282 12.55 -32.97 11.66
N GLU A 283 12.34 -33.73 12.74
CA GLU A 283 11.00 -34.20 13.14
C GLU A 283 10.04 -33.04 13.45
N VAL A 284 10.58 -31.94 13.95
CA VAL A 284 9.80 -30.72 14.22
C VAL A 284 9.50 -29.96 12.93
N ALA A 285 10.48 -29.86 12.03
CA ALA A 285 10.30 -29.24 10.73
C ALA A 285 9.16 -29.92 9.95
N GLU A 286 9.17 -31.26 9.90
CA GLU A 286 8.14 -32.08 9.26
C GLU A 286 6.73 -31.87 9.85
N GLN A 287 6.63 -31.54 11.15
CA GLN A 287 5.34 -31.23 11.77
C GLN A 287 4.82 -29.82 11.46
N LEU A 288 5.70 -28.91 11.03
CA LEU A 288 5.38 -27.49 10.86
C LEU A 288 5.12 -27.09 9.40
N TRP A 289 5.60 -27.82 8.40
CA TRP A 289 5.33 -27.54 6.98
C TRP A 289 5.47 -28.76 6.07
#